data_AF-A0A7J0D2B5-F1
#
_entry.id   AF-A0A7J0D2B5-F1
#
_cell.length_a   1.000
_cell.length_b   1.000
_cell.length_c   1.000
_cell.angle_alpha   90.00
_cell.angle_beta   90.00
_cell.angle_gamma   90.00
#
_symmetry.space_group_name_H-M   'P 1'
#
loop_
_entity.id
_entity.type
_entity.pdbx_description
1 polymer ?
#
loop_
_entity_poly.entity_id
_entity_poly.type
_entity_poly.pdbx_seq_one_letter_code
_entity_poly.pdbx_strand_id
1 'polypeptide(L)' 'MKSNALIVVDMINTYDHPDADLLVPSVRSALPHIARLIARARSEHVPVIYARITPADDVDF' A
#
# COMPACT_ATOMS: atom_id res chain seq x y z
N MET A 1 -2.22 5.98 26.60
CA MET A 1 -3.16 5.93 25.45
C MET A 1 -2.46 5.22 24.30
N LYS A 2 -3.12 4.29 23.60
CA LYS A 2 -2.52 3.65 22.42
C LYS A 2 -2.89 4.46 21.18
N SER A 3 -1.88 4.99 20.51
CA SER A 3 -2.03 5.63 19.21
C SER A 3 -1.83 4.57 18.14
N ASN A 4 -2.87 4.27 17.36
CA ASN A 4 -2.78 3.33 16.24
C ASN A 4 -2.41 4.10 14.98
N ALA A 5 -1.76 3.42 14.03
CA ALA A 5 -1.53 3.89 12.67
C ALA A 5 -1.70 2.71 11.70
N LEU A 6 -2.12 2.99 10.47
CA LEU A 6 -2.16 2.04 9.37
C LEU A 6 -1.00 2.33 8.41
N ILE A 7 -0.13 1.35 8.20
CA ILE A 7 0.95 1.43 7.21
C ILE A 7 0.57 0.56 6.01
N VAL A 8 0.54 1.15 4.82
CA VAL A 8 0.34 0.47 3.54
C VAL A 8 1.68 0.42 2.82
N VAL A 9 2.22 -0.77 2.62
CA VAL A 9 3.58 -0.99 2.09
C VAL A 9 3.53 -1.41 0.63
N ASP A 10 4.35 -0.79 -0.22
CA ASP A 10 4.64 -1.16 -1.62
C ASP A 10 3.39 -1.36 -2.51
N MET A 11 2.27 -0.73 -2.17
CA MET A 11 1.06 -0.65 -3.00
C MET A 11 1.14 0.56 -3.94
N ILE A 12 2.04 0.50 -4.91
CA ILE A 12 2.15 1.51 -5.97
C ILE A 12 1.82 0.85 -7.31
N ASN A 13 0.95 1.50 -8.08
CA ASN A 13 0.58 1.01 -9.41
C ASN A 13 1.67 1.34 -10.43
N THR A 14 2.37 0.30 -10.88
CA THR A 14 2.72 0.07 -12.29
C THR A 14 2.88 -1.44 -12.45
N TYR A 15 1.82 -2.15 -12.83
CA TYR A 15 1.91 -3.52 -13.36
C TYR A 15 2.49 -3.53 -14.77
N ASP A 16 3.43 -2.61 -15.03
CA ASP A 16 4.09 -2.43 -16.31
C ASP A 16 5.42 -3.19 -16.25
N HIS A 17 5.29 -4.51 -16.09
CA HIS A 17 6.41 -5.43 -16.03
C HIS A 17 6.00 -6.76 -16.68
N PRO A 18 6.90 -7.45 -17.40
CA PRO A 18 6.58 -8.68 -18.12
C PRO A 18 5.98 -9.79 -17.26
N ASP A 19 6.22 -9.75 -15.95
CA ASP A 19 5.79 -10.78 -14.99
C ASP A 19 4.63 -10.30 -14.09
N ALA A 20 4.08 -9.12 -14.36
CA ALA A 20 3.04 -8.50 -13.53
C ALA A 20 1.76 -9.34 -13.44
N ASP A 21 1.45 -10.12 -14.47
CA ASP A 21 0.30 -11.04 -14.51
C ASP A 21 0.34 -12.10 -13.41
N LEU A 22 1.54 -12.48 -12.91
CA LEU A 22 1.69 -13.43 -11.82
C LEU A 22 1.14 -12.88 -10.49
N LEU A 23 1.13 -11.56 -10.33
CA LEU A 23 0.67 -10.88 -9.11
C LEU A 23 -0.81 -10.50 -9.17
N VAL A 24 -1.40 -10.40 -10.37
CA VAL A 24 -2.79 -9.98 -10.58
C VAL A 24 -3.81 -10.80 -9.78
N PRO A 25 -3.75 -12.15 -9.71
CA PRO A 25 -4.70 -12.93 -8.93
C PRO A 25 -4.64 -12.63 -7.42
N SER A 26 -3.43 -12.49 -6.89
CA SER A 26 -3.19 -12.17 -5.47
C SER A 26 -3.74 -10.79 -5.12
N VAL A 27 -3.42 -9.79 -5.95
CA VAL A 27 -3.86 -8.41 -5.77
C VAL A 27 -5.38 -8.30 -5.87
N ARG A 28 -6.00 -8.99 -6.84
CA ARG A 28 -7.46 -9.00 -6.99
C ARG A 28 -8.17 -9.48 -5.72
N SER A 29 -7.57 -10.43 -5.00
CA SER A 29 -8.07 -10.92 -3.72
C SER A 29 -7.81 -9.94 -2.57
N ALA A 30 -6.61 -9.37 -2.47
CA ALA A 30 -6.21 -8.53 -1.34
C ALA A 30 -6.77 -7.09 -1.41
N LEU A 31 -6.87 -6.51 -2.61
CA LEU A 31 -7.17 -5.10 -2.82
C LEU A 31 -8.50 -4.63 -2.18
N PRO A 32 -9.63 -5.36 -2.28
CA PRO A 32 -10.87 -4.95 -1.61
C PRO A 32 -10.74 -4.86 -0.08
N HIS A 33 -9.94 -5.75 0.52
CA HIS A 33 -9.70 -5.75 1.97
C HIS A 33 -8.85 -4.57 2.40
N ILE A 34 -7.79 -4.27 1.64
CA ILE A 34 -6.91 -3.12 1.87
C ILE A 34 -7.71 -1.82 1.73
N ALA A 35 -8.54 -1.69 0.68
CA ALA A 35 -9.39 -0.52 0.46
C ALA A 35 -10.36 -0.28 1.63
N ARG A 36 -11.00 -1.35 2.14
CA ARG A 36 -11.89 -1.27 3.30
C ARG A 36 -11.15 -0.86 4.57
N LEU A 37 -9.93 -1.36 4.78
CA LEU A 37 -9.12 -1.01 5.95
C LEU A 37 -8.69 0.46 5.92
N ILE A 38 -8.29 0.96 4.75
CA ILE A 38 -7.96 2.38 4.55
C ILE A 38 -9.19 3.27 4.81
N ALA A 39 -10.36 2.90 4.26
CA ALA A 39 -11.59 3.65 4.47
C ALA A 39 -11.96 3.74 5.96
N ARG A 40 -11.86 2.61 6.67
CA ARG A 40 -12.11 2.55 8.11
C ARG A 40 -11.12 3.40 8.90
N ALA A 41 -9.82 3.26 8.64
CA ALA A 41 -8.79 4.04 9.32
C ALA A 41 -9.03 5.55 9.17
N ARG A 42 -9.40 6.00 7.95
CA ARG A 42 -9.75 7.40 7.70
C ARG A 42 -10.99 7.84 8.48
N SER A 43 -12.05 7.03 8.53
CA SER A 43 -13.25 7.36 9.32
C SER A 43 -12.99 7.46 10.82
N GLU A 44 -12.04 6.68 11.33
CA GLU A 44 -11.64 6.64 12.74
C GLU A 44 -10.52 7.64 13.07
N HIS A 45 -10.13 8.51 12.12
CA HIS A 45 -9.02 9.47 12.27
C HIS A 45 -7.68 8.80 12.64
N VAL A 46 -7.50 7.54 12.24
CA VAL A 46 -6.25 6.80 12.37
C VAL A 46 -5.32 7.24 11.23
N PRO A 47 -4.07 7.66 11.52
CA PRO A 47 -3.10 8.00 10.48
C PRO A 47 -2.91 6.86 9.48
N VAL A 48 -2.97 7.18 8.18
CA VAL A 48 -2.67 6.25 7.09
C VAL A 48 -1.36 6.69 6.44
N ILE A 49 -0.34 5.83 6.49
CA ILE A 49 1.00 6.07 5.96
C ILE A 49 1.21 5.14 4.78
N TYR A 50 1.60 5.69 3.64
CA TYR A 50 2.03 4.90 2.48
C TYR A 50 3.55 4.85 2.48
N ALA A 51 4.09 3.65 2.55
CA ALA A 51 5.52 3.40 2.49
C ALA A 51 5.86 2.73 1.16
N ARG A 52 6.94 3.18 0.54
CA ARG A 52 7.52 2.54 -0.63
C ARG A 52 9.00 2.33 -0.41
N ILE A 53 9.54 1.24 -0.96
CA ILE A 53 10.97 1.15 -1.16
C ILE A 53 11.36 1.96 -2.41
N THR A 54 12.35 2.82 -2.26
CA THR A 54 13.01 3.54 -3.35
C THR A 54 14.48 3.11 -3.31
N PRO A 55 15.07 2.66 -4.42
CA PRO A 55 16.51 2.38 -4.48
C PRO A 55 17.31 3.59 -3.98
N ALA A 56 18.43 3.35 -3.31
CA ALA A 56 19.28 4.42 -2.77
C ALA A 56 19.78 5.39 -3.86
N ASP A 57 19.81 4.94 -5.11
CA ASP A 57 20.25 5.73 -6.25
C ASP A 57 19.14 6.65 -6.80
N ASP A 58 17.88 6.44 -6.38
CA ASP A 58 16.68 7.16 -6.82
C ASP A 58 16.15 8.16 -5.76
N VAL A 59 16.88 8.37 -4.66
CA VAL A 59 16.55 9.37 -3.63
C VAL A 59 17.42 10.61 -3.82
N ASP A 60 16.80 11.69 -4.30
CA ASP A 60 17.35 13.04 -4.15
C ASP A 60 17.24 13.43 -2.65
N PHE A 61 18.37 13.44 -1.95
CA PHE A 61 18.49 13.96 -0.58
C PHE A 61 18.75 15.47 -0.57
#